data_AF-A0A433QFW8-F1
#
_entry.id   AF-A0A433QFW8-F1
#
_cell.length_a   1.000
_cell.length_b   1.000
_cell.length_c   1.000
_cell.angle_alpha   90.00
_cell.angle_beta   90.00
_cell.angle_gamma   90.00
#
_symmetry.space_group_name_H-M   'P 1'
#
loop_
_entity.id
_entity.type
_entity.pdbx_description
1 polymer ?
#
loop_
_entity_poly.entity_id
_entity_poly.type
_entity_poly.pdbx_seq_one_letter_code
_entity_poly.pdbx_strand_id
1 'polypeptide(L)'
;MKDTKIIQRARIMLLRELGYTIREIASREKVPVSTVGSICQRISKTQNYQDKPRSGRPRIFSKRSERKITRLITLGKFQTAVEIQSNLMANDNIKVSSDTIRNILKQNGLYS
;
A
#
# COMPACT_ATOMS: atom_id res chain seq x y z
N MET A 1 -13.38 -11.89 -12.73
CA MET A 1 -12.73 -13.07 -12.10
C MET A 1 -12.11 -12.79 -10.70
N LYS A 2 -12.37 -11.65 -10.05
CA LYS A 2 -11.93 -11.43 -8.65
C LYS A 2 -12.87 -12.16 -7.67
N ASP A 3 -14.15 -12.17 -7.99
CA ASP A 3 -15.21 -12.74 -7.14
C ASP A 3 -15.09 -14.26 -7.02
N THR A 4 -14.69 -14.94 -8.11
CA THR A 4 -14.43 -16.39 -8.12
C THR A 4 -13.39 -16.80 -7.07
N LYS A 5 -12.32 -16.01 -6.88
CA LYS A 5 -11.27 -16.30 -5.89
C LYS A 5 -11.75 -16.07 -4.46
N ILE A 6 -12.58 -15.05 -4.23
CA ILE A 6 -13.17 -14.77 -2.92
C ILE A 6 -14.09 -15.92 -2.53
N ILE A 7 -14.95 -16.37 -3.45
CA ILE A 7 -15.85 -17.51 -3.25
C ILE A 7 -15.07 -18.79 -2.95
N GLN A 8 -13.99 -19.08 -3.69
CA GLN A 8 -13.17 -20.27 -3.44
C GLN A 8 -12.52 -20.24 -2.04
N ARG A 9 -12.06 -19.08 -1.59
CA ARG A 9 -11.50 -18.91 -0.23
C ARG A 9 -12.56 -19.06 0.87
N ALA A 10 -13.78 -18.59 0.62
CA ALA A 10 -14.90 -18.78 1.54
C ALA A 10 -15.25 -20.27 1.67
N ARG A 11 -15.29 -21.03 0.56
CA ARG A 11 -15.49 -22.49 0.59
C ARG A 11 -14.38 -23.21 1.36
N ILE A 12 -13.12 -22.85 1.13
CA ILE A 12 -11.97 -23.40 1.87
C ILE A 12 -12.14 -23.19 3.37
N MET A 13 -12.54 -21.98 3.79
CA MET A 13 -12.72 -21.67 5.21
C MET A 13 -13.92 -22.42 5.80
N LEU A 14 -15.05 -22.49 5.09
CA LEU A 14 -16.22 -23.28 5.50
C LEU A 14 -15.86 -24.75 5.71
N LEU A 15 -15.15 -25.37 4.77
CA LEU A 15 -14.70 -26.76 4.92
C LEU A 15 -13.76 -26.92 6.12
N ARG A 16 -12.93 -25.91 6.41
CA ARG A 16 -12.07 -25.94 7.59
C ARG A 16 -12.87 -25.89 8.89
N GLU A 17 -13.92 -25.08 8.95
CA GLU A 17 -14.83 -24.98 10.10
C GLU A 17 -15.65 -26.25 10.31
N LEU A 18 -16.03 -26.93 9.22
CA LEU A 18 -16.68 -28.25 9.25
C LEU A 18 -15.76 -29.39 9.70
N GLY A 19 -14.49 -29.12 10.02
CA GLY A 19 -13.55 -30.09 10.57
C GLY A 19 -12.71 -30.85 9.55
N TYR A 20 -12.81 -30.55 8.25
CA TYR A 20 -11.98 -31.21 7.24
C TYR A 20 -10.49 -30.86 7.41
N THR A 21 -9.65 -31.83 7.08
CA THR A 21 -8.19 -31.66 7.09
C THR A 21 -7.74 -30.82 5.89
N ILE A 22 -6.59 -30.15 6.01
CA ILE A 22 -6.02 -29.32 4.94
C ILE A 22 -5.80 -30.13 3.65
N ARG A 23 -5.44 -31.42 3.76
CA ARG A 23 -5.21 -32.31 2.60
C ARG A 23 -6.50 -32.65 1.87
N GLU A 24 -7.57 -32.94 2.60
CA GLU A 24 -8.90 -33.21 2.01
C GLU A 24 -9.44 -31.97 1.29
N ILE A 25 -9.30 -30.79 1.92
CA ILE A 25 -9.73 -29.52 1.32
C ILE A 25 -8.94 -29.24 0.03
N ALA A 26 -7.62 -29.45 0.05
CA ALA A 26 -6.75 -29.29 -1.12
C ALA A 26 -7.17 -30.18 -2.29
N SER A 27 -7.48 -31.45 -2.01
CA SER A 27 -7.97 -32.40 -3.00
C SER A 27 -9.33 -31.96 -3.59
N ARG A 28 -10.27 -31.55 -2.71
CA ARG A 28 -11.63 -31.15 -3.10
C ARG A 28 -11.67 -29.86 -3.93
N GLU A 29 -10.93 -28.84 -3.51
CA GLU A 29 -10.90 -27.53 -4.17
C GLU A 29 -9.84 -27.43 -5.28
N LYS A 30 -9.06 -28.51 -5.50
CA LYS A 30 -7.97 -28.60 -6.49
C LYS A 30 -6.93 -27.48 -6.32
N VAL A 31 -6.53 -27.25 -5.08
CA VAL A 31 -5.57 -26.21 -4.68
C VAL A 31 -4.42 -26.86 -3.92
N PRO A 32 -3.15 -26.42 -4.10
CA PRO A 32 -2.03 -26.98 -3.36
C PRO A 32 -2.23 -26.89 -1.84
N VAL A 33 -1.81 -27.93 -1.11
CA VAL A 33 -1.92 -28.02 0.37
C VAL A 33 -1.33 -26.78 1.07
N SER A 34 -0.18 -26.29 0.59
CA SER A 34 0.47 -25.07 1.11
C SER A 34 -0.39 -23.82 0.94
N THR A 35 -1.14 -23.73 -0.17
CA THR A 35 -2.03 -22.61 -0.45
C THR A 35 -3.26 -22.65 0.46
N VAL A 36 -3.85 -23.84 0.67
CA VAL A 36 -4.95 -24.00 1.64
C VAL A 36 -4.49 -23.59 3.04
N GLY A 37 -3.34 -24.07 3.50
CA GLY A 37 -2.77 -23.68 4.79
C GLY A 37 -2.55 -22.17 4.92
N SER A 38 -1.97 -21.54 3.89
CA SER A 38 -1.73 -20.09 3.84
C SER A 38 -3.04 -19.29 3.87
N ILE A 39 -4.08 -19.76 3.16
CA ILE A 39 -5.40 -19.14 3.12
C ILE A 39 -6.05 -19.19 4.51
N CYS A 40 -6.12 -20.37 5.13
CA CYS A 40 -6.72 -20.54 6.46
C CYS A 40 -5.99 -19.69 7.51
N GLN A 41 -4.64 -19.72 7.53
CA GLN A 41 -3.86 -18.93 8.47
C GLN A 41 -4.07 -17.42 8.28
N ARG A 42 -4.10 -16.94 7.03
CA ARG A 42 -4.31 -15.53 6.73
C ARG A 42 -5.70 -15.08 7.15
N ILE A 43 -6.75 -15.82 6.76
CA ILE A 43 -8.15 -15.45 7.07
C ILE A 43 -8.40 -15.47 8.57
N SER A 44 -7.89 -16.47 9.29
CA SER A 44 -7.99 -16.51 10.75
C SER A 44 -7.39 -15.25 11.41
N LYS A 45 -6.28 -14.74 10.89
CA LYS A 45 -5.60 -13.53 11.40
C LYS A 45 -6.27 -12.22 10.99
N THR A 46 -6.74 -12.11 9.75
CA THR A 46 -7.19 -10.82 9.18
C THR A 46 -8.70 -10.71 9.02
N GLN A 47 -9.44 -11.80 9.18
CA GLN A 47 -10.88 -11.91 8.91
C GLN A 47 -11.26 -11.38 7.51
N ASN A 48 -10.33 -11.45 6.56
CA ASN A 48 -10.49 -10.88 5.23
C ASN A 48 -10.15 -11.89 4.13
N TYR A 49 -11.14 -12.15 3.26
CA TYR A 49 -11.07 -13.07 2.13
C TYR A 49 -10.47 -12.45 0.87
N GLN A 50 -10.46 -11.12 0.78
CA GLN A 50 -9.91 -10.36 -0.34
C GLN A 50 -8.37 -10.36 -0.31
N ASP A 51 -7.78 -10.02 -1.46
CA ASP A 51 -6.35 -9.75 -1.55
C ASP A 51 -6.05 -8.40 -0.90
N LYS A 52 -4.93 -8.34 -0.16
CA LYS A 52 -4.44 -7.07 0.36
C LYS A 52 -3.94 -6.22 -0.81
N PRO A 53 -4.25 -4.91 -0.86
CA PRO A 53 -3.63 -4.03 -1.84
C PRO A 53 -2.10 -4.07 -1.69
N ARG A 54 -1.38 -4.04 -2.82
CA ARG A 54 0.07 -3.94 -2.80
C ARG A 54 0.46 -2.59 -2.22
N SER A 55 1.22 -2.56 -1.13
CA SER A 55 1.58 -1.33 -0.42
C SER A 55 2.68 -0.51 -1.09
N GLY A 56 3.39 -1.09 -2.06
CA GLY A 56 4.54 -0.46 -2.71
C GLY A 56 5.67 -0.14 -1.72
N ARG A 57 6.70 0.55 -2.22
CA ARG A 57 7.76 1.11 -1.38
C ARG A 57 7.21 2.33 -0.62
N PRO A 58 7.48 2.48 0.70
CA PRO A 58 7.12 3.69 1.43
C PRO A 58 7.67 4.94 0.73
N ARG A 59 6.87 6.01 0.73
CA ARG A 59 7.30 7.31 0.18
C ARG A 59 8.42 7.90 1.05
N ILE A 60 9.34 8.61 0.42
CA ILE A 60 10.40 9.36 1.10
C ILE A 60 9.80 10.44 2.00
N PHE A 61 8.76 11.12 1.50
CA PHE A 61 8.07 12.17 2.24
C PHE A 61 6.92 11.61 3.06
N SER A 62 6.88 12.02 4.33
CA SER A 62 5.69 11.87 5.16
C SER A 62 4.62 12.89 4.74
N LYS A 63 3.35 12.61 5.05
CA LYS A 63 2.25 13.58 4.86
C LYS A 63 2.53 14.92 5.56
N ARG A 64 3.25 14.91 6.68
CA ARG A 64 3.66 16.13 7.40
C ARG A 64 4.67 16.94 6.61
N SER A 65 5.66 16.28 6.02
CA SER A 65 6.68 16.92 5.19
C SER A 65 6.08 17.52 3.91
N GLU A 66 5.17 16.80 3.25
CA GLU A 66 4.43 17.30 2.08
C GLU A 66 3.61 18.56 2.43
N ARG A 67 2.95 18.59 3.59
CA ARG A 67 2.24 19.79 4.09
C ARG A 67 3.16 20.97 4.39
N LYS A 68 4.37 20.72 4.90
CA LYS A 68 5.38 21.78 5.11
C LYS A 68 5.78 22.39 3.76
N ILE A 69 6.08 21.55 2.76
CA ILE A 69 6.47 21.97 1.41
C ILE A 69 5.37 22.83 0.77
N THR A 70 4.14 22.33 0.75
CA THR A 70 2.99 23.05 0.17
C THR A 70 2.75 24.38 0.88
N ARG A 71 2.81 24.40 2.22
CA ARG A 71 2.67 25.64 3.02
C ARG A 71 3.72 26.69 2.70
N LEU A 72 4.96 26.29 2.44
CA LEU A 72 6.03 27.24 2.12
C LEU A 72 5.76 27.98 0.80
N ILE A 73 5.20 27.30 -0.20
CA ILE A 73 4.78 27.94 -1.46
C ILE A 73 3.56 28.82 -1.26
N THR A 74 2.52 28.30 -0.60
CA THR A 74 1.26 29.06 -0.44
C THR A 74 1.44 30.34 0.39
N LEU A 75 2.43 30.37 1.28
CA LEU A 75 2.80 31.57 2.03
C LEU A 75 3.77 32.50 1.28
N GLY A 76 4.14 32.17 0.03
CA GLY A 76 5.09 32.94 -0.76
C GLY A 76 6.53 32.92 -0.23
N LYS A 77 6.88 31.99 0.67
CA LYS A 77 8.25 31.88 1.21
C LYS A 77 9.24 31.33 0.20
N PHE A 78 8.77 30.49 -0.72
CA PHE A 78 9.53 29.99 -1.86
C PHE A 78 8.66 30.06 -3.11
N GLN A 79 9.28 30.36 -4.24
CA GLN A 79 8.61 30.47 -5.54
C GLN A 79 8.87 29.24 -6.41
N THR A 80 10.03 28.58 -6.23
CA THR A 80 10.45 27.50 -7.12
C THR A 80 10.66 26.17 -6.39
N ALA A 81 10.49 25.06 -7.12
CA ALA A 81 10.79 23.72 -6.62
C ALA A 81 12.28 23.54 -6.25
N VAL A 82 13.17 24.31 -6.89
CA VAL A 82 14.62 24.27 -6.66
C VAL A 82 14.98 24.90 -5.31
N GLU A 83 14.37 26.05 -4.97
CA GLU A 83 14.54 26.68 -3.65
C GLU A 83 14.12 25.74 -2.51
N ILE A 84 12.98 25.06 -2.68
CA ILE A 84 12.48 24.11 -1.69
C ILE A 84 13.43 22.92 -1.57
N GLN A 85 13.90 22.37 -2.69
CA GLN A 85 14.86 21.28 -2.68
C GLN A 85 16.15 21.67 -1.94
N SER A 86 16.66 22.87 -2.17
CA SER A 86 17.83 23.41 -1.48
C SER A 86 17.57 23.60 0.02
N ASN A 87 16.40 24.12 0.38
CA ASN A 87 15.99 24.29 1.78
C ASN A 87 15.86 22.96 2.52
N LEU A 88 15.30 21.93 1.88
CA LEU A 88 15.16 20.59 2.45
C LEU A 88 16.51 19.89 2.61
N MET A 89 17.43 20.09 1.67
CA MET A 89 18.79 19.57 1.78
C MET A 89 19.54 20.24 2.93
N ALA A 90 19.42 21.56 3.08
CA ALA A 90 20.13 22.33 4.11
C ALA A 90 19.58 22.12 5.53
N ASN A 91 18.25 22.12 5.70
CA ASN A 91 17.63 22.13 7.04
C ASN A 91 17.12 20.77 7.50
N ASP A 92 16.63 19.94 6.57
CA ASP A 92 16.01 18.65 6.90
C ASP A 92 16.92 17.46 6.50
N ASN A 93 18.08 17.72 5.89
CA ASN A 93 19.02 16.73 5.34
C ASN A 93 18.36 15.71 4.39
N ILE A 94 17.33 16.15 3.65
CA ILE A 94 16.59 15.31 2.70
C ILE A 94 17.15 15.55 1.29
N LYS A 95 17.88 14.55 0.76
CA LYS A 95 18.42 14.59 -0.60
C LYS A 95 17.40 14.05 -1.60
N VAL A 96 16.76 14.96 -2.34
CA VAL A 96 15.80 14.63 -3.41
C VAL A 96 16.03 15.47 -4.66
N SER A 97 15.52 15.01 -5.79
CA SER A 97 15.49 15.79 -7.04
C SER A 97 14.42 16.88 -6.98
N SER A 98 14.63 17.96 -7.74
CA SER A 98 13.63 19.02 -7.91
C SER A 98 12.34 18.48 -8.55
N ASP A 99 12.42 17.44 -9.39
CA ASP A 99 11.24 16.76 -9.94
C ASP A 99 10.39 16.06 -8.89
N THR A 100 11.02 15.52 -7.83
CA THR A 100 10.28 14.94 -6.72
C THR A 100 9.43 16.00 -6.03
N ILE A 101 9.98 17.22 -5.87
CA ILE A 101 9.24 18.36 -5.34
C ILE A 101 8.13 18.78 -6.29
N ARG A 102 8.39 18.92 -7.59
CA ARG A 102 7.35 19.24 -8.59
C ARG A 102 6.21 18.23 -8.55
N ASN A 103 6.51 16.93 -8.45
CA ASN A 103 5.49 15.89 -8.35
C ASN A 103 4.62 16.02 -7.10
N ILE A 104 5.21 16.39 -5.96
CA ILE A 104 4.46 16.68 -4.73
C ILE A 104 3.52 17.87 -4.95
N LEU A 105 4.02 18.94 -5.58
CA LEU A 105 3.21 20.13 -5.85
C LEU A 105 2.05 19.84 -6.81
N LYS A 106 2.31 19.07 -7.89
CA LYS A 106 1.27 18.59 -8.83
C LYS A 106 0.22 17.75 -8.12
N GLN A 107 0.64 16.80 -7.26
CA GLN A 107 -0.29 15.97 -6.48
C GLN A 107 -1.16 16.78 -5.51
N ASN A 108 -0.70 17.97 -5.11
CA ASN A 108 -1.43 18.89 -4.24
C ASN A 108 -2.11 20.05 -4.99
N GLY A 109 -2.13 20.03 -6.33
CA GLY A 109 -2.82 21.03 -7.15
C GLY A 109 -2.17 22.42 -7.19
N LEU A 110 -0.89 22.54 -6.82
CA LEU A 110 -0.17 23.82 -6.76
C LEU A 110 0.71 24.11 -7.98
N TYR A 111 0.80 23.17 -8.92
CA TYR A 111 1.69 23.27 -10.07
C TYR A 111 1.11 22.45 -11.24
N SER A 112 1.24 22.95 -12.47
CA SER A 112 0.81 22.25 -13.70
C SER A 112 1.97 21.58 -14.43
#